data_AF-A0A9D8U1G5-F1
#
_entry.id   AF-A0A9D8U1G5-F1
#
_cell.length_a   1.000
_cell.length_b   1.000
_cell.length_c   1.000
_cell.angle_alpha   90.00
_cell.angle_beta   90.00
_cell.angle_gamma   90.00
#
_symmetry.space_group_name_H-M   'P 1'
#
loop_
_entity.id
_entity.type
_entity.pdbx_description
1 polymer ?
#
loop_
_entity_poly.entity_id
_entity_poly.type
_entity_poly.pdbx_seq_one_letter_code
_entity_poly.pdbx_strand_id
1 'polypeptide(L)'
;MNFRHLSVAVVSSLVLVACGSGKNSPDEFAVVDRPPLVIPPEAELTPPRPGEPKAQTMDPGRRAFEALFPGKEYKPSPPKSRSEEGLLSLIGRADPDVRSNVGQKDIDVVKKTIILADLLDMEERTLRPDNVQVVRISTGDDGSN
;
A
#
# COMPACT_ATOMS: atom_id res chain seq x y z
N MET A 1 13.71 43.46 -58.40
CA MET A 1 14.11 42.99 -57.06
C MET A 1 12.94 42.23 -56.46
N ASN A 2 13.09 40.94 -56.12
CA ASN A 2 11.97 40.06 -55.79
C ASN A 2 11.45 40.29 -54.36
N PHE A 3 10.52 41.23 -54.19
CA PHE A 3 9.95 41.64 -52.90
C PHE A 3 9.24 40.52 -52.10
N ARG A 4 8.85 39.43 -52.76
CA ARG A 4 8.15 38.28 -52.15
C ARG A 4 9.02 37.51 -51.14
N HIS A 5 10.32 37.41 -51.40
CA HIS A 5 11.24 36.73 -50.48
C HIS A 5 11.62 37.64 -49.31
N LEU A 6 11.67 38.96 -49.56
CA LEU A 6 11.94 39.97 -48.53
C LEU A 6 10.83 40.01 -47.48
N SER A 7 9.56 39.92 -47.88
CA SER A 7 8.44 39.87 -46.94
C SER A 7 8.44 38.61 -46.07
N VAL A 8 8.80 37.45 -46.63
CA VAL A 8 8.86 36.19 -45.87
C VAL A 8 10.00 36.21 -44.85
N ALA A 9 11.16 36.75 -45.22
CA ALA A 9 12.29 36.89 -44.31
C ALA A 9 11.98 37.81 -43.12
N VAL A 10 11.36 38.96 -43.36
CA VAL A 10 11.00 39.91 -42.29
C VAL A 10 9.98 39.31 -41.31
N VAL A 11 8.96 38.62 -41.81
CA VAL A 11 7.96 37.95 -40.97
C VAL A 11 8.61 36.83 -40.14
N SER A 12 9.49 36.03 -40.74
CA SER A 12 10.22 34.98 -40.02
C SER A 12 11.07 35.56 -38.88
N SER A 13 11.81 36.64 -39.13
CA SER A 13 12.63 37.28 -38.09
C SER A 13 11.81 37.82 -36.93
N LEU A 14 10.64 38.42 -37.19
CA LEU A 14 9.73 38.91 -36.16
C LEU A 14 9.16 37.79 -35.27
N VAL A 15 8.80 36.65 -35.87
CA VAL A 15 8.29 35.49 -35.13
C VAL A 15 9.37 34.85 -34.25
N LEU A 16 10.61 34.76 -34.73
CA LEU A 16 11.72 34.24 -33.91
C LEU A 16 12.05 35.15 -32.72
N VAL A 17 12.00 36.48 -32.90
CA VAL A 17 12.20 37.43 -31.78
C VAL A 17 11.07 37.30 -30.74
N ALA A 18 9.83 37.09 -31.17
CA ALA A 18 8.70 36.89 -30.26
C ALA A 18 8.78 35.58 -29.45
N CYS A 19 9.31 34.50 -30.03
CA CYS A 19 9.47 33.22 -29.34
C CYS A 19 10.78 33.07 -28.55
N GLY A 20 11.81 33.87 -28.84
CA GLY A 20 13.15 33.75 -28.24
C GLY A 20 13.48 34.79 -27.17
N SER A 21 12.68 35.84 -27.02
CA SER A 21 12.97 36.91 -26.07
C SER A 21 12.49 36.57 -24.67
N GLY A 22 13.43 36.14 -23.83
CA GLY A 22 13.36 36.26 -22.39
C GLY A 22 12.61 35.13 -21.69
N LYS A 23 13.38 34.14 -21.20
CA LYS A 23 12.89 33.26 -20.15
C LYS A 23 12.81 34.09 -18.87
N ASN A 24 11.65 34.68 -18.60
CA ASN A 24 11.35 35.33 -17.32
C ASN A 24 11.17 34.23 -16.28
N SER A 25 12.28 33.64 -15.84
CA SER A 25 12.26 32.72 -14.71
C SER A 25 11.78 33.49 -13.48
N PRO A 26 10.80 32.96 -12.72
CA PRO A 26 10.37 33.59 -11.48
C PRO A 26 11.55 33.80 -10.54
N ASP A 27 11.56 34.93 -9.84
CA ASP A 27 12.59 35.23 -8.84
C ASP A 27 12.44 34.28 -7.65
N GLU A 28 13.38 33.36 -7.51
CA GLU A 28 13.43 32.35 -6.46
C GLU A 28 13.70 32.93 -5.07
N PHE A 29 14.08 34.21 -4.98
CA PHE A 29 14.25 34.95 -3.75
C PHE A 29 13.11 35.94 -3.46
N ALA A 30 12.09 35.99 -4.33
CA ALA A 30 10.91 36.81 -4.07
C ALA A 30 10.11 36.26 -2.89
N VAL A 31 10.09 37.02 -1.78
CA VAL A 31 9.25 36.73 -0.63
C VAL A 31 7.84 37.24 -0.93
N VAL A 32 6.89 36.31 -1.07
CA VAL A 32 5.47 36.63 -1.22
C VAL A 32 4.80 36.61 0.16
N ASP A 33 4.00 37.63 0.46
CA ASP A 33 3.19 37.66 1.67
C ASP A 33 2.18 36.51 1.67
N ARG A 34 2.18 35.72 2.75
CA ARG A 34 1.15 34.70 2.95
C ARG A 34 -0.16 35.39 3.33
N PRO A 35 -1.32 34.92 2.81
CA PRO A 35 -2.59 35.40 3.32
C PRO A 35 -2.65 35.19 4.84
N PRO A 36 -3.30 36.10 5.58
CA PRO A 36 -3.40 35.99 7.03
C PRO A 36 -4.04 34.65 7.41
N LEU A 37 -3.55 34.03 8.49
CA LEU A 37 -4.13 32.81 9.04
C LEU A 37 -5.51 33.16 9.62
N VAL A 38 -6.56 32.96 8.83
CA VAL A 38 -7.94 33.03 9.31
C VAL A 38 -8.21 31.73 10.05
N ILE A 39 -8.44 31.83 11.36
CA ILE A 39 -9.02 30.73 12.12
C ILE A 39 -10.44 30.54 11.56
N PRO A 40 -10.73 29.40 10.91
CA PRO A 40 -12.09 29.15 10.42
C PRO A 40 -13.06 29.24 11.60
N PRO A 41 -14.29 29.76 11.40
CA PRO A 41 -15.29 29.81 12.45
C PRO A 41 -15.38 28.42 13.07
N GLU A 42 -15.26 28.35 14.40
CA GLU A 42 -15.27 27.13 15.20
C GLU A 42 -16.22 26.13 14.56
N ALA A 43 -15.69 24.99 14.11
CA ALA A 43 -16.51 23.93 13.57
C ALA A 43 -17.34 23.41 14.75
N GLU A 44 -18.51 24.00 14.96
CA GLU A 44 -19.57 23.47 15.81
C GLU A 44 -20.07 22.18 15.15
N LEU A 45 -19.22 21.16 15.17
CA LEU A 45 -19.60 19.79 14.87
C LEU A 45 -20.62 19.44 15.94
N THR A 46 -21.89 19.60 15.58
CA THR A 46 -22.99 19.16 16.42
C THR A 46 -22.73 17.68 16.71
N PRO A 47 -22.55 17.28 17.99
CA PRO A 47 -22.34 15.89 18.31
C PRO A 47 -23.46 15.07 17.67
N PRO A 48 -23.14 13.97 16.97
CA PRO A 48 -24.16 13.15 16.34
C PRO A 48 -25.17 12.73 17.40
N ARG A 49 -26.46 12.82 17.08
CA ARG A 49 -27.51 12.51 18.06
C ARG A 49 -27.29 11.08 18.58
N PRO A 50 -27.32 10.86 19.90
CA PRO A 50 -27.24 9.52 20.45
C PRO A 50 -28.32 8.64 19.82
N GLY A 51 -27.91 7.57 19.12
CA GLY A 51 -28.82 6.61 18.47
C GLY A 51 -29.08 6.84 16.98
N GLU A 52 -28.54 7.90 16.37
CA GLU A 52 -28.59 8.06 14.91
C GLU A 52 -27.60 7.07 14.26
N PRO A 53 -27.93 6.45 13.09
CA PRO A 53 -27.01 5.58 12.39
C PRO A 53 -25.70 6.32 12.15
N LYS A 54 -24.58 5.79 12.67
CA LYS A 54 -23.27 6.35 12.38
C LYS A 54 -23.11 6.49 10.87
N ALA A 55 -22.51 7.62 10.44
CA ALA A 55 -22.04 7.74 9.06
C ALA A 55 -21.29 6.46 8.72
N GLN A 56 -21.71 5.78 7.66
CA GLN A 56 -21.24 4.43 7.32
C GLN A 56 -19.72 4.44 7.34
N THR A 57 -19.12 3.72 8.30
CA THR A 57 -17.66 3.58 8.38
C THR A 57 -17.22 2.94 7.08
N MET A 58 -16.71 3.76 6.17
CA MET A 58 -16.17 3.24 4.93
C MET A 58 -14.94 2.43 5.28
N ASP A 59 -14.96 1.16 4.94
CA ASP A 59 -13.81 0.29 5.14
C ASP A 59 -12.57 0.92 4.45
N PRO A 60 -11.53 1.31 5.21
CA PRO A 60 -10.34 1.91 4.64
C PRO A 60 -9.66 0.98 3.63
N GLY A 61 -9.76 -0.34 3.82
CA GLY A 61 -9.25 -1.34 2.88
C GLY A 61 -9.95 -1.24 1.52
N ARG A 62 -11.28 -1.16 1.52
CA ARG A 62 -12.07 -0.97 0.29
C ARG A 62 -11.75 0.35 -0.43
N ARG A 63 -11.57 1.46 0.30
CA ARG A 63 -11.20 2.76 -0.30
C ARG A 63 -9.80 2.74 -0.92
N ALA A 64 -8.83 2.17 -0.21
CA ALA A 64 -7.48 2.00 -0.73
C ALA A 64 -7.49 1.11 -1.98
N PHE A 65 -8.26 0.02 -1.95
CA PHE A 65 -8.39 -0.87 -3.10
C PHE A 65 -9.00 -0.16 -4.32
N GLU A 66 -10.06 0.62 -4.15
CA GLU A 66 -10.68 1.38 -5.25
C GLU A 66 -9.72 2.41 -5.87
N ALA A 67 -8.94 3.09 -5.03
CA ALA A 67 -7.92 4.03 -5.48
C ALA A 67 -6.77 3.36 -6.26
N LEU A 68 -6.36 2.17 -5.83
CA LEU A 68 -5.28 1.41 -6.46
C LEU A 68 -5.74 0.61 -7.69
N PHE A 69 -6.99 0.16 -7.70
CA PHE A 69 -7.57 -0.74 -8.71
C PHE A 69 -8.94 -0.24 -9.20
N PRO A 70 -8.99 0.88 -9.93
CA PRO A 70 -10.25 1.42 -10.44
C PRO A 70 -10.94 0.41 -11.37
N GLY A 71 -12.26 0.22 -11.19
CA GLY A 71 -13.07 -0.71 -11.98
C GLY A 71 -12.92 -2.19 -11.61
N LYS A 72 -12.19 -2.52 -10.54
CA LYS A 72 -12.16 -3.87 -9.97
C LYS A 72 -13.10 -3.95 -8.77
N GLU A 73 -13.82 -5.07 -8.67
CA GLU A 73 -14.65 -5.34 -7.51
C GLU A 73 -13.79 -5.79 -6.33
N TYR A 74 -13.91 -5.09 -5.20
CA TYR A 74 -13.29 -5.51 -3.96
C TYR A 74 -13.95 -6.79 -3.45
N LYS A 75 -13.19 -7.88 -3.40
CA LYS A 75 -13.63 -9.16 -2.83
C LYS A 75 -12.99 -9.34 -1.46
N PRO A 76 -13.78 -9.28 -0.37
CA PRO A 76 -13.24 -9.58 0.96
C PRO A 76 -12.76 -11.03 1.00
N SER A 77 -11.72 -11.29 1.80
CA SER A 77 -11.26 -12.66 2.02
C SER A 77 -12.37 -13.48 2.70
N PRO A 78 -12.58 -14.75 2.30
CA PRO A 78 -13.51 -15.63 3.00
C PRO A 78 -13.12 -15.79 4.48
N PRO A 79 -14.08 -16.15 5.35
CA PRO A 79 -13.78 -16.43 6.75
C PRO A 79 -12.73 -17.55 6.85
N LYS A 80 -11.91 -17.50 7.89
CA LYS A 80 -10.85 -18.47 8.11
C LYS A 80 -11.45 -19.85 8.34
N SER A 81 -10.76 -20.88 7.86
CA SER A 81 -11.18 -22.26 8.13
C SER A 81 -10.94 -22.63 9.59
N ARG A 82 -11.69 -23.60 10.13
CA ARG A 82 -11.56 -24.05 11.53
C ARG A 82 -10.14 -24.51 11.88
N SER A 83 -9.44 -25.16 10.95
CA SER A 83 -8.05 -25.59 11.13
C SER A 83 -7.07 -24.41 11.13
N GLU A 84 -7.31 -23.39 10.30
CA GLU A 84 -6.53 -22.15 10.30
C GLU A 84 -6.71 -21.37 11.59
N GLU A 85 -7.94 -21.24 12.09
CA GLU A 85 -8.20 -20.60 13.39
C GLU A 85 -7.49 -21.35 14.53
N GLY A 86 -7.52 -22.70 14.49
CA GLY A 86 -6.77 -23.54 15.41
C GLY A 86 -5.29 -23.19 15.40
N LEU A 87 -4.64 -23.22 14.23
CA LEU A 87 -3.22 -22.88 14.09
C LEU A 87 -2.92 -21.44 14.55
N LEU A 88 -3.77 -20.48 14.18
CA LEU A 88 -3.65 -19.07 14.58
C LEU A 88 -3.80 -18.85 16.09
N SER A 89 -4.49 -19.75 16.80
CA SER A 89 -4.58 -19.69 18.26
C SER A 89 -3.32 -20.19 18.95
N LEU A 90 -2.57 -21.08 18.28
CA LEU A 90 -1.29 -21.59 18.78
C LEU A 90 -0.13 -20.65 18.45
N ILE A 91 -0.17 -19.96 17.30
CA ILE A 91 0.86 -18.99 16.92
C ILE A 91 0.48 -17.59 17.42
N GLY A 92 1.45 -16.86 17.98
CA GLY A 92 1.22 -15.51 18.49
C GLY A 92 0.71 -14.54 17.42
N ARG A 93 0.13 -13.41 17.87
CA ARG A 93 -0.29 -12.34 16.95
C ARG A 93 0.91 -11.72 16.25
N ALA A 94 0.77 -11.44 14.96
CA ALA A 94 1.77 -10.69 14.20
C ALA A 94 1.80 -9.23 14.65
N ASP A 95 3.02 -8.68 14.80
CA ASP A 95 3.23 -7.26 15.03
C ASP A 95 2.93 -6.49 13.72
N PRO A 96 2.00 -5.51 13.73
CA PRO A 96 1.66 -4.74 12.53
C PRO A 96 2.85 -3.95 11.95
N ASP A 97 3.81 -3.56 12.79
CA ASP A 97 4.99 -2.78 12.40
C ASP A 97 6.23 -3.65 12.17
N VAL A 98 6.09 -4.98 12.10
CA VAL A 98 7.22 -5.90 11.93
C VAL A 98 8.12 -5.53 10.73
N ARG A 99 7.56 -4.98 9.65
CA ARG A 99 8.32 -4.56 8.46
C ARG A 99 9.18 -3.31 8.70
N SER A 100 8.70 -2.40 9.55
CA SER A 100 9.42 -1.19 9.95
C SER A 100 10.49 -1.53 10.98
N ASN A 101 10.20 -2.51 11.84
CA ASN A 101 11.04 -2.84 12.98
C ASN A 101 12.09 -3.92 12.65
N VAL A 102 12.00 -4.62 11.51
CA VAL A 102 12.88 -5.76 11.14
C VAL A 102 14.39 -5.47 11.19
N GLY A 103 14.80 -4.20 11.14
CA GLY A 103 16.20 -3.76 11.22
C GLY A 103 16.64 -3.23 12.59
N GLN A 104 15.77 -3.23 13.61
CA GLN A 104 16.11 -2.77 14.95
C GLN A 104 16.97 -3.79 15.68
N LYS A 105 17.92 -3.30 16.47
CA LYS A 105 18.96 -4.09 17.15
C LYS A 105 18.41 -5.15 18.11
N ASP A 106 17.19 -4.95 18.60
CA ASP A 106 16.55 -5.81 19.60
C ASP A 106 15.73 -6.95 18.98
N ILE A 107 15.68 -7.07 17.65
CA ILE A 107 15.03 -8.21 16.99
C ILE A 107 16.04 -9.32 16.77
N ASP A 108 15.75 -10.50 17.34
CA ASP A 108 16.58 -11.69 17.20
C ASP A 108 16.45 -12.24 15.77
N VAL A 109 17.29 -11.72 14.87
CA VAL A 109 17.34 -12.19 13.48
C VAL A 109 18.06 -13.53 13.48
N VAL A 110 17.30 -14.61 13.45
CA VAL A 110 17.86 -15.94 13.18
C VAL A 110 18.41 -15.94 11.77
N LYS A 111 19.74 -15.77 11.66
CA LYS A 111 20.44 -15.93 10.39
C LYS A 111 20.26 -17.37 9.94
N LYS A 112 19.35 -17.56 8.97
CA LYS A 112 19.26 -18.78 8.16
C LYS A 112 20.44 -18.81 7.19
N THR A 113 21.65 -18.86 7.75
CA THR A 113 22.85 -19.15 6.98
C THR A 113 22.75 -20.62 6.57
N ILE A 114 22.82 -20.82 5.25
CA ILE A 114 22.94 -22.08 4.51
C ILE A 114 23.16 -23.30 5.41
N ILE A 115 22.06 -23.96 5.76
CA ILE A 115 21.96 -25.24 6.47
C ILE A 115 22.62 -26.40 5.73
N LEU A 116 23.40 -26.18 4.68
CA LEU A 116 23.99 -27.27 3.92
C LEU A 116 25.07 -28.00 4.74
N ALA A 117 25.91 -27.27 5.48
CA ALA A 117 26.91 -27.90 6.34
C ALA A 117 26.25 -28.68 7.49
N ASP A 118 25.26 -28.07 8.17
CA ASP A 118 24.48 -28.72 9.22
C ASP A 118 23.71 -29.94 8.70
N LEU A 119 23.11 -29.85 7.50
CA LEU A 119 22.36 -30.95 6.88
C LEU A 119 23.28 -32.07 6.39
N LEU A 120 24.52 -31.76 5.99
CA LEU A 120 25.52 -32.77 5.62
C LEU A 120 26.14 -33.45 6.84
N ASP A 121 26.23 -32.74 7.98
CA ASP A 121 26.77 -33.26 9.24
C ASP A 121 25.70 -33.95 10.12
N MET A 122 24.42 -33.77 9.79
CA MET A 122 23.31 -34.50 10.41
C MET A 122 23.43 -36.00 10.11
N GLU A 123 23.42 -36.80 11.18
CA GLU A 123 23.34 -38.25 11.06
C GLU A 123 22.09 -38.64 10.26
N GLU A 124 22.23 -39.61 9.35
CA GLU A 124 21.14 -40.10 8.53
C GLU A 124 19.98 -40.49 9.44
N ARG A 125 18.88 -39.72 9.38
CA ARG A 125 17.66 -40.08 10.10
C ARG A 125 17.17 -41.39 9.49
N THR A 126 17.50 -42.51 10.12
CA THR A 126 16.79 -43.76 9.87
C THR A 126 15.32 -43.44 10.15
N LEU A 127 14.52 -43.42 9.09
CA LEU A 127 13.09 -43.16 9.17
C LEU A 127 12.47 -44.28 10.00
N ARG A 128 12.47 -44.12 11.31
CA ARG A 128 11.63 -44.95 12.18
C ARG A 128 10.20 -44.60 11.77
N PRO A 129 9.37 -45.58 11.40
CA PRO A 129 7.97 -45.30 11.21
C PRO A 129 7.42 -44.89 12.58
N ASP A 130 7.25 -43.58 12.79
CA ASP A 130 6.77 -43.01 14.06
C ASP A 130 5.29 -43.35 14.33
N ASN A 131 4.75 -44.39 13.68
CA ASN A 131 3.34 -44.80 13.71
C ASN A 131 2.38 -43.64 13.44
N VAL A 132 2.85 -42.58 12.77
CA VAL A 132 2.05 -41.39 12.45
C VAL A 132 1.10 -41.76 11.32
N GLN A 133 -0.13 -42.10 11.69
CA GLN A 133 -1.21 -42.27 10.74
C GLN A 133 -1.77 -40.88 10.37
N VAL A 134 -1.57 -40.49 9.12
CA VAL A 134 -2.22 -39.30 8.57
C VAL A 134 -3.66 -39.67 8.24
N VAL A 135 -4.57 -39.44 9.19
CA VAL A 135 -6.00 -39.61 8.96
C VAL A 135 -6.52 -38.39 8.20
N ARG A 136 -6.99 -38.62 6.97
CA ARG A 136 -7.79 -37.61 6.26
C ARG A 136 -9.19 -37.60 6.86
N ILE A 137 -9.48 -36.57 7.64
CA ILE A 137 -10.86 -36.22 7.99
C ILE A 137 -11.53 -35.68 6.73
N SER A 138 -12.20 -36.55 5.97
CA SER A 138 -13.21 -36.12 5.02
C SER A 138 -14.39 -35.60 5.83
N THR A 139 -14.64 -34.30 5.78
CA THR A 139 -15.93 -33.73 6.16
C THR A 139 -16.96 -34.27 5.16
N GLY A 140 -17.52 -35.42 5.49
CA GLY A 140 -18.60 -36.06 4.75
C GLY A 140 -19.85 -36.01 5.58
N ASP A 141 -20.82 -35.26 5.06
CA ASP A 141 -22.23 -35.65 5.06
C ASP A 141 -22.95 -35.68 6.41
N ASP A 142 -23.27 -34.49 6.94
CA ASP A 142 -24.46 -34.33 7.79
C ASP A 142 -25.71 -34.28 6.90
N GLY A 143 -26.08 -35.46 6.39
CA GLY A 143 -27.36 -35.72 5.76
C GLY A 143 -28.43 -36.04 6.82
N SER A 144 -29.42 -35.14 6.93
CA SER A 144 -30.82 -35.36 7.33
C SER A 144 -31.14 -35.96 8.71
N ASN A 145 -31.68 -35.14 9.62
CA ASN A 145 -33.13 -35.01 9.86
C ASN A 145 -33.44 -33.67 10.54
#